data_AF-A0A0M7BCY7-F1
#
_entry.id   AF-A0A0M7BCY7-F1
#
_cell.length_a   1.000
_cell.length_b   1.000
_cell.length_c   1.000
_cell.angle_alpha   90.00
_cell.angle_beta   90.00
_cell.angle_gamma   90.00
#
_symmetry.space_group_name_H-M   'P 1'
#
loop_
_entity.id
_entity.type
_entity.pdbx_description
1 polymer ?
#
loop_
_entity_poly.entity_id
_entity_poly.type
_entity_poly.pdbx_seq_one_letter_code
_entity_poly.pdbx_strand_id
1 'polypeptide(L)'
;MSGLMLRNGGGRPEVQAAHIRPVESHGSDSVRNGLALSGMRHWMFDRGLISVADDCKTILVSHNKVPGEVVGRLIAPDGKLVRPEEPRNAPHPKNLRWHRENVFGRALSEESPPWA
;
A
#
# COMPACT_ATOMS: atom_id res chain seq x y z
N MET A 1 -0.28 13.13 -7.32
CA MET A 1 1.15 12.74 -7.35
C MET A 1 1.86 13.65 -6.35
N SER A 2 2.58 13.11 -5.38
CA SER A 2 3.07 13.85 -4.21
C SER A 2 4.18 14.86 -4.49
N GLY A 3 4.73 14.89 -5.70
CA GLY A 3 5.91 15.71 -6.04
C GLY A 3 7.20 15.25 -5.36
N LEU A 4 7.12 14.35 -4.37
CA LEU A 4 8.26 13.77 -3.68
C LEU A 4 9.02 12.81 -4.61
N MET A 5 10.24 13.20 -5.00
CA MET A 5 11.18 12.35 -5.72
C MET A 5 12.47 12.25 -4.91
N LEU A 6 12.62 11.15 -4.18
CA LEU A 6 13.85 10.86 -3.44
C LEU A 6 14.66 9.83 -4.22
N ARG A 7 15.93 10.14 -4.48
CA ARG A 7 16.89 9.24 -5.12
C ARG A 7 18.15 9.17 -4.26
N ASN A 8 18.79 8.00 -4.21
CA ASN A 8 20.08 7.86 -3.53
C ASN A 8 21.23 8.44 -4.40
N GLY A 9 22.46 8.44 -3.88
CA GLY A 9 23.65 8.94 -4.61
C GLY A 9 23.95 8.24 -5.94
N GLY A 10 23.34 7.06 -6.19
CA GLY A 10 23.41 6.35 -7.47
C GLY A 10 22.19 6.54 -8.37
N GLY A 11 21.31 7.50 -8.05
CA GLY A 11 20.13 7.84 -8.85
C GLY A 11 18.96 6.87 -8.73
N ARG A 12 18.99 5.86 -7.85
CA ARG A 12 17.87 4.92 -7.67
C ARG A 12 16.75 5.55 -6.85
N PRO A 13 15.49 5.44 -7.29
CA PRO A 13 14.37 6.01 -6.54
C PRO A 13 14.16 5.26 -5.21
N GLU A 14 13.66 5.98 -4.22
CA GLU A 14 13.12 5.37 -3.00
C GLU A 14 11.91 4.50 -3.34
N VAL A 15 11.96 3.24 -2.90
CA VAL A 15 10.91 2.26 -3.06
C VAL A 15 11.07 1.16 -2.03
N GLN A 16 9.96 0.64 -1.54
CA GLN A 16 9.87 -0.50 -0.65
C GLN A 16 8.96 -1.57 -1.26
N ALA A 17 9.29 -2.83 -1.00
CA ALA A 17 8.43 -3.97 -1.32
C ALA A 17 7.51 -4.23 -0.12
N ALA A 18 6.24 -3.87 -0.25
CA ALA A 18 5.22 -4.08 0.76
C ALA A 18 4.49 -5.40 0.52
N HIS A 19 4.46 -6.30 1.50
CA HIS A 19 3.61 -7.49 1.41
C HIS A 19 2.13 -7.09 1.52
N ILE A 20 1.29 -7.63 0.64
CA ILE A 20 -0.15 -7.41 0.69
C ILE A 20 -0.79 -8.23 1.82
N ARG A 21 -0.45 -9.51 1.89
CA ARG A 21 -0.72 -10.39 3.03
C ARG A 21 0.61 -10.62 3.75
N PRO A 22 0.75 -10.22 5.03
CA PRO A 22 1.96 -10.43 5.81
C PRO A 22 2.35 -11.91 5.93
N VAL A 23 3.65 -12.18 6.01
CA VAL A 23 4.19 -13.55 6.17
C VAL A 23 3.68 -14.20 7.46
N GLU A 24 3.59 -13.45 8.55
CA GLU A 24 3.00 -13.88 9.84
C GLU A 24 1.56 -14.39 9.70
N SER A 25 0.83 -13.90 8.70
CA SER A 25 -0.52 -14.30 8.37
C SER A 25 -0.57 -15.35 7.25
N HIS A 26 0.52 -16.08 6.99
CA HIS A 26 0.70 -17.04 5.89
C HIS A 26 0.63 -16.42 4.49
N GLY A 27 1.12 -15.19 4.35
CA GLY A 27 1.43 -14.61 3.05
C GLY A 27 2.62 -15.31 2.38
N SER A 28 2.59 -15.41 1.05
CA SER A 28 3.73 -15.95 0.28
C SER A 28 4.73 -14.85 -0.10
N ASP A 29 5.99 -15.20 -0.30
CA ASP A 29 7.02 -14.29 -0.85
C ASP A 29 6.96 -14.16 -2.39
N SER A 30 5.77 -14.34 -2.97
CA SER A 30 5.55 -14.13 -4.39
C SER A 30 5.51 -12.63 -4.71
N VAL A 31 6.03 -12.24 -5.88
CA VAL A 31 5.83 -10.89 -6.46
C VAL A 31 4.34 -10.50 -6.47
N ARG A 32 3.44 -11.48 -6.67
CA ARG A 32 2.00 -11.26 -6.70
C ARG A 32 1.37 -11.02 -5.32
N ASN A 33 2.15 -11.17 -4.25
CA ASN A 33 1.81 -10.76 -2.90
C ASN A 33 2.53 -9.46 -2.50
N GLY A 34 3.07 -8.70 -3.47
CA GLY A 34 3.79 -7.46 -3.23
C GLY A 34 3.17 -6.23 -3.90
N LEU A 35 3.46 -5.06 -3.32
CA LEU A 35 3.31 -3.75 -3.94
C LEU A 35 4.63 -2.98 -3.84
N ALA A 36 4.98 -2.25 -4.88
CA ALA A 36 6.08 -1.29 -4.84
C ALA A 36 5.55 0.07 -4.37
N LEU A 37 5.92 0.49 -3.17
CA LEU A 37 5.40 1.70 -2.51
C LEU A 37 6.55 2.59 -2.03
N SER A 38 6.33 3.90 -1.95
CA SER A 38 7.22 4.76 -1.16
C SER A 38 7.01 4.47 0.33
N GLY A 39 8.00 4.72 1.18
CA GLY A 39 7.93 4.42 2.61
C GLY A 39 6.69 4.97 3.31
N MET A 40 6.26 6.19 2.96
CA MET A 40 5.01 6.77 3.49
C MET A 40 3.78 5.95 3.09
N ARG A 41 3.67 5.56 1.81
CA ARG A 41 2.52 4.76 1.33
C ARG A 41 2.55 3.35 1.87
N HIS A 42 3.73 2.77 2.05
CA HIS A 42 3.91 1.47 2.71
C HIS A 42 3.38 1.52 4.15
N TRP A 43 3.81 2.52 4.93
CA TRP A 43 3.33 2.73 6.30
C TRP A 43 1.81 2.90 6.38
N MET A 44 1.22 3.65 5.43
CA MET A 44 -0.24 3.82 5.35
C MET A 44 -0.96 2.52 5.00
N PHE A 45 -0.38 1.71 4.11
CA PHE A 45 -0.96 0.44 3.67
C PHE A 45 -0.98 -0.57 4.81
N ASP A 46 0.15 -0.79 5.49
CA ASP A 46 0.27 -1.73 6.62
C ASP A 46 -0.68 -1.40 7.78
N ARG A 47 -1.01 -0.12 7.96
CA ARG A 47 -1.95 0.37 8.98
C ARG A 47 -3.41 0.41 8.52
N GLY A 48 -3.69 -0.07 7.31
CA GLY A 48 -5.04 -0.10 6.75
C GLY A 48 -5.64 1.28 6.48
N LEU A 49 -4.81 2.33 6.35
CA LEU A 49 -5.23 3.67 5.97
C LEU A 49 -5.52 3.75 4.47
N ILE A 50 -4.84 2.93 3.66
CA ILE A 50 -5.12 2.73 2.24
C ILE A 50 -5.19 1.25 1.90
N SER A 51 -5.89 0.92 0.82
CA SER A 51 -5.97 -0.43 0.25
C SER A 51 -6.23 -0.36 -1.25
N VAL A 52 -6.53 -1.50 -1.88
CA VAL A 52 -6.88 -1.59 -3.31
C VAL A 52 -8.22 -2.28 -3.44
N ALA A 53 -9.11 -1.76 -4.28
CA ALA A 53 -10.46 -2.27 -4.50
C ALA A 53 -10.48 -3.62 -5.24
N ASP A 54 -11.68 -4.20 -5.33
CA ASP A 54 -11.94 -5.49 -6.00
C ASP A 54 -11.54 -5.49 -7.49
N ASP A 55 -11.57 -4.32 -8.15
CA ASP A 55 -11.11 -4.14 -9.53
C ASP A 55 -9.57 -4.25 -9.69
N CYS A 56 -8.86 -4.45 -8.58
CA CYS A 56 -7.40 -4.56 -8.48
C CYS A 56 -6.64 -3.33 -8.99
N LYS A 57 -7.29 -2.16 -9.04
CA LYS A 57 -6.76 -0.92 -9.64
C LYS A 57 -7.01 0.28 -8.75
N THR A 58 -8.23 0.44 -8.27
CA THR A 58 -8.66 1.63 -7.55
C THR A 58 -8.09 1.61 -6.13
N ILE A 59 -7.43 2.68 -5.72
CA ILE A 59 -6.90 2.88 -4.37
C ILE A 59 -8.07 3.30 -3.48
N LEU A 60 -8.26 2.56 -2.39
CA LEU A 60 -9.19 2.89 -1.34
C LEU A 60 -8.47 3.69 -0.25
N VAL A 61 -9.15 4.69 0.32
CA VAL A 61 -8.68 5.44 1.48
C VAL A 61 -9.67 5.22 2.61
N SER A 62 -9.17 4.91 3.81
CA SER A 62 -10.00 4.72 4.99
C SER A 62 -10.66 6.04 5.38
N HIS A 63 -11.99 6.07 5.30
CA HIS A 63 -12.79 7.25 5.56
C HIS A 63 -12.57 7.76 7.00
N ASN A 64 -12.47 9.08 7.18
CA ASN A 64 -12.20 9.76 8.45
C ASN A 64 -10.87 9.43 9.16
N LYS A 65 -9.98 8.64 8.56
CA LYS A 65 -8.64 8.33 9.14
C LYS A 65 -7.49 9.05 8.44
N VAL A 66 -7.71 9.56 7.23
CA VAL A 66 -6.70 10.30 6.46
C VAL A 66 -7.30 11.65 6.05
N PRO A 67 -6.69 12.78 6.44
CA PRO A 67 -7.16 14.11 6.01
C PRO A 67 -7.17 14.23 4.48
N GLY A 68 -8.20 14.87 3.91
CA GLY A 68 -8.36 14.99 2.45
C GLY A 68 -7.19 15.68 1.75
N GLU A 69 -6.57 16.68 2.39
CA GLU A 69 -5.36 17.34 1.89
C GLU A 69 -4.18 16.36 1.75
N VAL A 70 -4.02 15.44 2.71
CA VAL A 70 -2.98 14.40 2.68
C VAL A 70 -3.25 13.43 1.54
N VAL A 71 -4.52 13.05 1.31
CA VAL A 71 -4.91 12.21 0.17
C VAL A 71 -4.55 12.88 -1.15
N GLY A 72 -4.93 14.14 -1.34
CA GLY A 72 -4.66 14.89 -2.58
C GLY A 72 -3.16 15.05 -2.88
N ARG A 73 -2.32 15.07 -1.84
CA ARG A 73 -0.86 15.05 -1.99
C ARG A 73 -0.35 13.65 -2.29
N LEU A 74 -0.70 12.64 -1.49
CA LEU A 74 -0.01 11.34 -1.53
C LEU A 74 -0.51 10.40 -2.64
N ILE A 75 -1.77 10.53 -3.04
CA ILE A 75 -2.42 9.66 -4.03
C ILE A 75 -2.45 10.34 -5.40
N ALA A 76 -2.44 9.56 -6.48
CA ALA A 76 -2.63 10.10 -7.82
C ALA A 76 -4.07 10.65 -7.97
N PRO A 77 -4.30 11.73 -8.75
CA PRO A 77 -5.63 12.31 -8.89
C PRO A 77 -6.68 11.33 -9.44
N ASP A 78 -6.27 10.35 -10.24
CA ASP A 78 -7.15 9.29 -10.76
C ASP A 78 -7.43 8.17 -9.75
N GLY A 79 -6.76 8.20 -8.58
CA GLY A 79 -6.93 7.24 -7.50
C GLY A 79 -6.54 5.82 -7.87
N LYS A 80 -5.62 5.60 -8.83
CA LYS A 80 -5.32 4.26 -9.33
C LYS A 80 -3.87 3.84 -9.11
N LEU A 81 -3.67 2.53 -8.98
CA LEU A 81 -2.37 1.91 -9.10
C LEU A 81 -1.83 2.06 -10.52
N VAL A 82 -0.53 2.29 -10.61
CA VAL A 82 0.22 2.05 -11.84
C VAL A 82 0.32 0.55 -12.05
N ARG A 83 -0.08 0.07 -13.22
CA ARG A 83 0.01 -1.36 -13.53
C ARG A 83 1.42 -1.73 -13.96
N PRO A 84 1.93 -2.91 -13.60
CA PRO A 84 3.15 -3.43 -14.19
C PRO A 84 2.92 -3.70 -15.69
N GLU A 85 4.00 -3.64 -16.47
CA GLU A 85 4.00 -3.98 -17.90
C GLU A 85 3.57 -5.43 -18.10
N GLU A 86 4.20 -6.36 -17.38
CA GLU A 86 3.82 -7.78 -17.39
C GLU A 86 2.65 -8.07 -16.43
N PRO A 87 1.52 -8.62 -16.94
CA PRO A 87 0.37 -8.98 -16.10
C PRO A 87 0.69 -10.00 -15.00
N ARG A 88 1.71 -10.85 -15.18
CA ARG A 88 2.14 -11.82 -14.15
C ARG A 88 2.69 -11.16 -12.90
N ASN A 89 3.16 -9.92 -12.99
CA ASN A 89 3.68 -9.14 -11.86
C ASN A 89 2.56 -8.41 -11.11
N ALA A 90 1.33 -8.44 -11.62
CA ALA A 90 0.21 -7.78 -10.95
C ALA A 90 -0.13 -8.48 -9.63
N PRO A 91 -0.49 -7.70 -8.59
CA PRO A 91 -1.04 -8.20 -7.34
C PRO A 91 -2.13 -9.24 -7.58
N HIS A 92 -2.08 -10.34 -6.84
CA HIS A 92 -3.10 -11.37 -6.93
C HIS A 92 -4.39 -10.89 -6.24
N PRO A 93 -5.58 -11.00 -6.87
CA PRO A 93 -6.84 -10.52 -6.28
C PRO A 93 -7.15 -11.08 -4.89
N LYS A 94 -6.76 -12.35 -4.63
CA LYS A 94 -6.94 -12.99 -3.30
C LYS A 94 -6.13 -12.30 -2.19
N ASN A 95 -4.92 -11.82 -2.49
CA ASN A 95 -4.11 -11.11 -1.49
C ASN A 95 -4.75 -9.75 -1.20
N LEU A 96 -5.16 -9.02 -2.24
CA LEU A 96 -5.83 -7.72 -2.08
C LEU A 96 -7.15 -7.86 -1.30
N ARG A 97 -7.93 -8.91 -1.58
CA ARG A 97 -9.13 -9.25 -0.81
C ARG A 97 -8.80 -9.49 0.66
N TRP A 98 -7.79 -10.33 0.93
CA TRP A 98 -7.35 -10.59 2.30
C TRP A 98 -6.99 -9.30 3.04
N HIS A 99 -6.22 -8.40 2.40
CA HIS A 99 -5.85 -7.12 3.01
C HIS A 99 -7.08 -6.24 3.31
N ARG A 100 -8.06 -6.18 2.39
CA ARG A 100 -9.32 -5.46 2.63
C ARG A 100 -10.11 -6.01 3.82
N GLU A 101 -10.13 -7.32 3.99
CA GLU A 101 -10.90 -8.00 5.06
C GLU A 101 -10.17 -7.98 6.41
N ASN A 102 -8.84 -7.95 6.40
CA ASN A 102 -8.01 -8.19 7.59
C ASN A 102 -7.23 -6.98 8.10
N VAL A 103 -7.02 -5.95 7.28
CA VAL A 103 -6.18 -4.80 7.62
C VAL A 103 -6.92 -3.50 7.39
N PHE A 104 -7.48 -3.31 6.19
CA PHE A 104 -8.09 -2.04 5.78
C PHE A 104 -9.20 -1.58 6.74
N GLY A 105 -9.12 -0.31 7.19
CA GLY A 105 -10.14 0.32 8.01
C GLY A 105 -10.23 -0.16 9.46
N ARG A 106 -9.47 -1.18 9.88
CA ARG A 106 -9.43 -1.59 11.29
C ARG A 106 -8.87 -0.47 12.16
N ALA A 107 -9.47 -0.24 13.32
CA ALA A 107 -8.86 0.61 14.35
C ALA A 107 -7.58 -0.08 14.81
N LEU A 108 -6.51 0.68 15.05
CA LEU A 108 -5.34 0.13 15.71
C LEU A 108 -5.83 -0.51 17.03
N SER A 109 -5.58 -1.80 17.24
CA SER A 109 -5.47 -2.27 18.62
C SER A 109 -4.41 -1.42 19.30
N GLU A 110 -4.60 -1.05 20.56
CA GLU A 110 -3.70 -0.18 21.33
C GLU A 110 -2.32 -0.82 21.62
N GLU A 111 -1.77 -1.61 20.71
CA GLU A 111 -0.39 -2.04 20.78
C GLU A 111 0.49 -0.92 20.23
N SER A 112 1.20 -0.29 21.15
CA SER A 112 2.22 0.71 20.84
C SER A 112 3.23 0.12 19.84
N PRO A 113 3.74 0.92 18.89
CA PRO A 113 4.82 0.45 18.02
C PRO A 113 6.01 -0.01 18.88
N PRO A 114 6.79 -1.00 18.43
CA PRO A 114 7.96 -1.53 19.17
C PRO A 114 9.12 -0.51 19.31
N TRP A 115 8.90 0.75 18.94
CA TRP A 115 9.83 1.87 19.09
C TRP A 115 9.29 3.00 19.98
N ALA A 116 8.11 2.83 20.61
CA ALA A 116 7.61 3.74 21.63
C ALA A 116 8.36 3.57 22.96
#